data_AF-A0A2N2R199-F1
#
_entry.id   AF-A0A2N2R199-F1
#
_cell.length_a   1.000
_cell.length_b   1.000
_cell.length_c   1.000
_cell.angle_alpha   90.00
_cell.angle_beta   90.00
_cell.angle_gamma   90.00
#
_symmetry.space_group_name_H-M   'P 1'
#
loop_
_entity.id
_entity.type
_entity.pdbx_description
1 polymer ?
#
loop_
_entity_poly.entity_id
_entity_poly.type
_entity_poly.pdbx_seq_one_letter_code
_entity_poly.pdbx_strand_id
1 'polypeptide(L)'
;MSTLTTGDRVLGDRVLHPNQQEWGLGKVLSATPDNLDVFFVGAGRKRLSRSFIKLEKAEGAASKHRLLDNLIVTSDMVSDDYVTIPMAIERFMVKYPNGFEDADFIKNARETNLRGQKMCAQLLSQEELSRLIGEGSFDAVCDRARHVEMSANLLTKSERKVLHEAIELPACQKLFSLALAELLYGTEAEEARFKHFLRTLGILELNKWPFATLFSFLRHPQQSAYIKPSAIQNAAKALCWRINYKPEPNWKTYDAVARLYSYVRTNLLEEGLMPRDLIDVQAFIWSVAQK
;
A
#
# COMPACT_ATOMS: atom_id res chain seq x y z
N MET A 1 -33.38 17.46 -0.95
CA MET A 1 -32.13 18.23 -0.81
C MET A 1 -32.35 19.25 0.29
N SER A 2 -31.71 19.09 1.44
CA SER A 2 -31.88 20.00 2.56
C SER A 2 -30.82 21.08 2.51
N THR A 3 -31.22 22.32 2.28
CA THR A 3 -30.36 23.50 2.37
C THR A 3 -30.13 23.82 3.85
N LEU A 4 -28.95 23.49 4.35
CA LEU A 4 -28.59 23.72 5.75
C LEU A 4 -28.14 25.18 5.97
N THR A 5 -28.70 25.79 7.00
CA THR A 5 -28.38 27.13 7.50
C THR A 5 -26.98 27.21 8.10
N THR A 6 -26.47 28.43 8.14
CA THR A 6 -25.07 28.86 8.27
C THR A 6 -24.33 28.47 9.58
N GLY A 7 -24.94 27.66 10.46
CA GLY A 7 -24.39 27.27 11.76
C GLY A 7 -23.73 25.88 11.84
N ASP A 8 -24.14 24.92 11.01
CA ASP A 8 -24.01 23.50 11.35
C ASP A 8 -22.97 22.69 10.55
N ARG A 9 -21.95 23.33 9.93
CA ARG A 9 -20.88 22.54 9.32
C ARG A 9 -19.93 22.03 10.38
N VAL A 10 -20.13 20.77 10.74
CA VAL A 10 -19.30 20.07 11.72
C VAL A 10 -18.00 19.67 11.02
N LEU A 11 -16.88 19.85 11.71
CA LEU A 11 -15.60 19.30 11.31
C LEU A 11 -15.77 17.84 10.84
N GLY A 12 -15.31 17.53 9.64
CA GLY A 12 -15.44 16.20 9.03
C GLY A 12 -16.67 15.99 8.14
N ASP A 13 -17.59 16.95 8.07
CA ASP A 13 -18.75 16.90 7.15
C ASP A 13 -18.33 16.65 5.71
N ARG A 14 -19.17 15.89 5.00
CA ARG A 14 -19.02 15.55 3.59
C ARG A 14 -19.80 16.53 2.74
N VAL A 15 -19.15 17.14 1.77
CA VAL A 15 -19.71 18.28 1.04
C VAL A 15 -19.38 18.24 -0.45
N LEU A 16 -20.22 18.85 -1.27
CA LEU A 16 -20.01 19.07 -2.69
C LEU A 16 -19.96 20.58 -2.97
N HIS A 17 -19.14 20.98 -3.95
CA HIS A 17 -19.13 22.37 -4.41
C HIS A 17 -20.20 22.56 -5.49
N PRO A 18 -21.11 23.55 -5.37
CA PRO A 18 -22.26 23.67 -6.28
C PRO A 18 -21.85 23.97 -7.73
N ASN A 19 -20.75 24.74 -7.91
CA ASN A 19 -20.31 25.21 -9.22
C ASN A 19 -19.03 24.51 -9.74
N GLN A 20 -18.49 23.52 -9.01
CA GLN A 20 -17.21 22.85 -9.35
C GLN A 20 -17.41 21.34 -9.16
N GLN A 21 -18.19 20.75 -10.07
CA GLN A 21 -18.58 19.35 -9.96
C GLN A 21 -17.37 18.41 -10.11
N GLU A 22 -16.38 18.82 -10.89
CA GLU A 22 -15.13 18.11 -11.14
C GLU A 22 -14.25 17.99 -9.89
N TRP A 23 -14.47 18.79 -8.85
CA TRP A 23 -13.78 18.62 -7.56
C TRP A 23 -14.30 17.40 -6.79
N GLY A 24 -15.51 16.94 -7.10
CA GLY A 24 -16.13 15.78 -6.47
C GLY A 24 -16.40 15.99 -4.98
N LEU A 25 -16.44 14.88 -4.24
CA LEU A 25 -16.74 14.88 -2.81
C LEU A 25 -15.62 15.51 -1.99
N GLY A 26 -15.99 16.35 -1.03
CA GLY A 26 -15.07 17.02 -0.10
C GLY A 26 -15.29 16.64 1.36
N LYS A 27 -14.25 16.86 2.17
CA LYS A 27 -14.27 16.78 3.64
C LYS A 27 -13.94 18.14 4.24
N VAL A 28 -14.79 18.66 5.10
CA VAL A 28 -14.49 19.88 5.86
C VAL A 28 -13.36 19.59 6.85
N LEU A 29 -12.23 20.29 6.71
CA LEU A 29 -11.04 20.16 7.55
C LEU A 29 -11.01 21.16 8.70
N SER A 30 -11.57 22.35 8.49
CA SER A 30 -11.79 23.35 9.53
C SER A 30 -12.82 24.37 9.07
N ALA A 31 -13.45 25.04 10.04
CA ALA A 31 -14.43 26.09 9.80
C ALA A 31 -14.15 27.29 10.71
N THR A 32 -14.14 28.47 10.11
CA THR A 32 -14.12 29.77 10.79
C THR A 32 -15.40 30.53 10.44
N PRO A 33 -15.71 31.67 11.10
CA PRO A 33 -16.87 32.48 10.72
C PRO A 33 -16.87 32.88 9.23
N ASP A 34 -15.70 33.21 8.67
CA ASP A 34 -15.61 33.75 7.31
C ASP A 34 -15.22 32.71 6.26
N ASN A 35 -14.49 31.66 6.66
CA ASN A 35 -13.88 30.71 5.73
C ASN A 35 -14.11 29.25 6.14
N LEU A 36 -14.15 28.39 5.13
CA LEU A 36 -14.10 26.94 5.24
C LEU A 36 -12.84 26.43 4.57
N ASP A 37 -12.20 25.46 5.20
CA ASP A 37 -11.10 24.72 4.63
C ASP A 37 -11.60 23.30 4.32
N VAL A 38 -11.54 22.90 3.06
CA VAL A 38 -12.16 21.66 2.57
C VAL A 38 -11.17 20.93 1.69
N PHE A 39 -11.01 19.64 1.91
CA PHE A 39 -10.27 18.76 1.00
C PHE A 39 -11.24 18.10 0.03
N PHE A 40 -11.13 18.39 -1.26
CA PHE A 40 -11.91 17.76 -2.32
C PHE A 40 -11.11 16.67 -3.03
N VAL A 41 -11.73 15.52 -3.32
CA VAL A 41 -11.05 14.38 -3.94
C VAL A 41 -10.41 14.74 -5.28
N GLY A 42 -11.09 15.52 -6.12
CA GLY A 42 -10.60 15.90 -7.45
C GLY A 42 -9.68 17.13 -7.46
N ALA A 43 -9.58 17.88 -6.37
CA ALA A 43 -8.93 19.20 -6.38
C ALA A 43 -8.01 19.50 -5.18
N GLY A 44 -7.91 18.58 -4.23
CA GLY A 44 -7.14 18.76 -3.00
C GLY A 44 -7.74 19.81 -2.06
N ARG A 45 -6.88 20.45 -1.27
CA ARG A 45 -7.28 21.43 -0.26
C ARG A 45 -7.69 22.75 -0.91
N LYS A 46 -8.85 23.27 -0.53
CA LYS A 46 -9.38 24.57 -0.97
C LYS A 46 -9.89 25.35 0.22
N ARG A 47 -9.53 26.64 0.27
CA ARG A 47 -10.07 27.60 1.22
C ARG A 47 -11.18 28.40 0.53
N LEU A 48 -12.38 28.34 1.09
CA LEU A 48 -13.60 28.90 0.51
C LEU A 48 -14.23 29.91 1.46
N SER A 49 -14.67 31.05 0.93
CA SER A 49 -15.40 32.05 1.72
C SER A 49 -16.86 31.63 1.91
N ARG A 50 -17.35 31.69 3.16
CA ARG A 50 -18.73 31.36 3.52
C ARG A 50 -19.74 32.39 3.01
N SER A 51 -19.29 33.61 2.75
CA SER A 51 -20.13 34.69 2.21
C SER A 51 -20.50 34.48 0.75
N PHE A 52 -19.64 33.80 -0.01
CA PHE A 52 -19.82 33.60 -1.46
C PHE A 52 -20.26 32.18 -1.83
N ILE A 53 -19.87 31.17 -1.04
CA ILE A 53 -20.05 29.76 -1.42
C ILE A 53 -20.86 29.01 -0.36
N LYS A 54 -22.00 28.47 -0.78
CA LYS A 54 -22.82 27.53 -0.02
C LYS A 54 -22.60 26.11 -0.55
N LEU A 55 -21.70 25.36 0.07
CA LEU A 55 -21.54 23.91 -0.24
C LEU A 55 -22.81 23.11 0.05
N GLU A 56 -22.99 22.01 -0.66
CA GLU A 56 -24.09 21.09 -0.47
C GLU A 56 -23.62 19.94 0.41
N LYS A 57 -24.40 19.55 1.42
CA LYS A 57 -24.03 18.43 2.29
C LYS A 57 -24.36 17.11 1.59
N ALA A 58 -23.40 16.19 1.58
CA ALA A 58 -23.58 14.83 1.12
C ALA A 58 -23.88 13.91 2.32
N GLU A 59 -24.89 13.05 2.19
CA GLU A 59 -25.35 12.15 3.25
C GLU A 59 -25.55 10.72 2.72
N GLY A 60 -25.68 9.77 3.66
CA GLY A 60 -25.97 8.38 3.33
C GLY A 60 -24.86 7.70 2.53
N ALA A 61 -25.23 7.03 1.43
CA ALA A 61 -24.25 6.36 0.57
C ALA A 61 -23.35 7.36 -0.18
N ALA A 62 -23.88 8.53 -0.56
CA ALA A 62 -23.16 9.56 -1.32
C ALA A 62 -22.04 10.25 -0.51
N SER A 63 -22.06 10.11 0.82
CA SER A 63 -21.03 10.68 1.71
C SER A 63 -19.83 9.76 1.94
N LYS A 64 -19.88 8.51 1.47
CA LYS A 64 -18.82 7.52 1.67
C LYS A 64 -17.73 7.67 0.62
N HIS A 65 -16.48 7.80 1.05
CA HIS A 65 -15.35 7.84 0.13
C HIS A 65 -14.06 7.37 0.81
N ARG A 66 -13.46 6.31 0.25
CA ARG A 66 -12.31 5.60 0.85
C ARG A 66 -11.14 6.54 1.18
N LEU A 67 -10.77 7.45 0.27
CA LEU A 67 -9.73 8.44 0.52
C LEU A 67 -10.09 9.36 1.69
N LEU A 68 -11.31 9.87 1.75
CA LEU A 68 -11.67 10.85 2.77
C LEU A 68 -11.85 10.20 4.16
N ASP A 69 -12.11 8.90 4.21
CA ASP A 69 -12.15 8.07 5.43
C ASP A 69 -10.72 7.76 5.94
N ASN A 70 -9.75 7.73 5.03
CA ASN A 70 -8.33 7.46 5.31
C ASN A 70 -7.44 8.69 5.08
N LEU A 71 -8.01 9.89 5.07
CA LEU A 71 -7.28 11.12 4.77
C LEU A 71 -6.19 11.38 5.81
N ILE A 72 -5.01 11.85 5.36
CA ILE A 72 -3.96 12.35 6.26
C ILE A 72 -4.46 13.48 7.16
N VAL A 73 -3.73 13.77 8.23
CA VAL A 73 -4.04 14.91 9.09
C VAL A 73 -3.72 16.21 8.37
N THR A 74 -4.48 17.28 8.65
CA THR A 74 -4.38 18.56 7.94
C THR A 74 -2.99 19.20 8.03
N SER A 75 -2.23 18.96 9.11
CA SER A 75 -0.86 19.44 9.27
C SER A 75 0.12 18.88 8.24
N ASP A 76 -0.16 17.67 7.75
CA ASP A 76 0.74 16.94 6.84
C ASP A 76 0.37 17.19 5.37
N MET A 77 -0.74 17.89 5.12
CA MET A 77 -1.22 18.24 3.78
C MET A 77 -0.47 19.45 3.24
N VAL A 78 0.33 19.23 2.20
CA VAL A 78 0.91 20.30 1.38
C VAL A 78 0.07 20.40 0.11
N SER A 79 -0.66 21.52 -0.06
CA SER A 79 -1.67 21.66 -1.12
C SER A 79 -1.12 21.46 -2.53
N ASP A 80 0.14 21.83 -2.77
CA ASP A 80 0.78 21.73 -4.08
C ASP A 80 1.35 20.34 -4.38
N ASP A 81 1.38 19.44 -3.39
CA ASP A 81 1.93 18.08 -3.53
C ASP A 81 0.83 17.02 -3.73
N TYR A 82 -0.45 17.38 -3.70
CA TYR A 82 -1.53 16.40 -3.90
C TYR A 82 -1.59 15.94 -5.35
N VAL A 83 -1.63 14.62 -5.54
CA VAL A 83 -1.74 13.97 -6.85
C VAL A 83 -3.02 13.15 -6.85
N THR A 84 -3.95 13.48 -7.75
CA THR A 84 -5.14 12.66 -7.97
C THR A 84 -4.77 11.37 -8.71
N ILE A 85 -5.62 10.35 -8.66
CA ILE A 85 -5.39 9.13 -9.44
C ILE A 85 -5.33 9.43 -10.95
N PRO A 86 -6.22 10.24 -11.55
CA PRO A 86 -6.09 10.65 -12.95
C PRO A 86 -4.73 11.30 -13.27
N MET A 87 -4.25 12.24 -12.44
CA MET A 87 -2.93 12.85 -12.65
C MET A 87 -1.79 11.83 -12.55
N ALA A 88 -1.89 10.87 -11.63
CA ALA A 88 -0.94 9.79 -11.50
C ALA A 88 -0.94 8.86 -12.73
N ILE A 89 -2.12 8.57 -13.29
CA ILE A 89 -2.28 7.81 -14.52
C ILE A 89 -1.64 8.56 -15.69
N GLU A 90 -1.91 9.84 -15.87
CA GLU A 90 -1.29 10.65 -16.94
C GLU A 90 0.24 10.57 -16.87
N ARG A 91 0.84 10.76 -15.68
CA ARG A 91 2.29 10.65 -15.49
C ARG A 91 2.81 9.24 -15.80
N PHE A 92 2.06 8.21 -15.40
CA PHE A 92 2.41 6.83 -15.69
C PHE A 92 2.38 6.55 -17.20
N MET A 93 1.35 7.02 -17.91
CA MET A 93 1.16 6.83 -19.34
C MET A 93 2.19 7.62 -20.18
N VAL A 94 2.67 8.77 -19.71
CA VAL A 94 3.79 9.48 -20.35
C VAL A 94 5.06 8.63 -20.38
N LYS A 95 5.31 7.87 -19.30
CA LYS A 95 6.48 6.98 -19.20
C LYS A 95 6.25 5.63 -19.90
N TYR A 96 5.01 5.14 -19.87
CA TYR A 96 4.61 3.84 -20.40
C TYR A 96 3.35 4.02 -21.26
N PRO A 97 3.48 4.39 -22.55
CA PRO A 97 2.36 4.69 -23.43
C PRO A 97 1.32 3.58 -23.57
N ASN A 98 1.74 2.31 -23.42
CA ASN A 98 0.84 1.15 -23.44
C ASN A 98 0.44 0.68 -22.01
N GLY A 99 0.61 1.54 -21.01
CA GLY A 99 0.25 1.25 -19.62
C GLY A 99 0.96 0.02 -19.07
N PHE A 100 0.20 -0.89 -18.45
CA PHE A 100 0.77 -2.12 -17.88
C PHE A 100 1.22 -3.15 -18.93
N GLU A 101 0.81 -2.99 -20.19
CA GLU A 101 1.24 -3.83 -21.31
C GLU A 101 2.45 -3.26 -22.05
N ASP A 102 2.97 -2.13 -21.58
CA ASP A 102 4.18 -1.53 -22.14
C ASP A 102 5.41 -2.43 -21.93
N ALA A 103 6.18 -2.63 -22.99
CA ALA A 103 7.33 -3.54 -22.99
C ALA A 103 8.41 -3.07 -21.99
N ASP A 104 8.62 -1.77 -21.86
CA ASP A 104 9.59 -1.22 -20.90
C ASP A 104 9.06 -1.32 -19.47
N PHE A 105 7.75 -1.19 -19.26
CA PHE A 105 7.15 -1.46 -17.96
C PHE A 105 7.35 -2.92 -17.55
N ILE A 106 6.99 -3.86 -18.43
CA ILE A 106 7.10 -5.29 -18.17
C ILE A 106 8.54 -5.66 -17.82
N LYS A 107 9.49 -5.26 -18.67
CA LYS A 107 10.90 -5.56 -18.52
C LYS A 107 11.50 -4.97 -17.23
N ASN A 108 11.24 -3.69 -16.96
CA ASN A 108 11.96 -2.97 -15.90
C ASN A 108 11.30 -3.07 -14.52
N ALA A 109 9.98 -3.29 -14.45
CA ALA A 109 9.23 -3.26 -13.19
C ALA A 109 8.56 -4.58 -12.83
N ARG A 110 8.29 -5.47 -13.79
CA ARG A 110 7.47 -6.66 -13.56
C ARG A 110 8.23 -7.98 -13.65
N GLU A 111 9.13 -8.16 -14.62
CA GLU A 111 9.79 -9.43 -14.89
C GLU A 111 10.52 -10.04 -13.69
N THR A 112 11.25 -9.22 -12.91
CA THR A 112 11.98 -9.72 -11.74
C THR A 112 11.01 -10.21 -10.65
N ASN A 113 9.93 -9.48 -10.40
CA ASN A 113 8.92 -9.87 -9.43
C ASN A 113 8.18 -11.15 -9.87
N LEU A 114 7.88 -11.30 -11.16
CA LEU A 114 7.29 -12.52 -11.72
C LEU A 114 8.22 -13.73 -11.58
N ARG A 115 9.53 -13.55 -11.81
CA ARG A 115 10.52 -14.60 -11.58
C ARG A 115 10.54 -15.02 -10.11
N GLY A 116 10.56 -14.05 -9.20
CA GLY A 116 10.46 -14.27 -7.75
C GLY A 116 9.19 -15.01 -7.34
N GLN A 117 8.03 -14.60 -7.87
CA GLN A 117 6.75 -15.27 -7.65
C GLN A 117 6.79 -16.72 -8.12
N LYS A 118 7.27 -16.97 -9.34
CA LYS A 118 7.38 -18.34 -9.89
C LYS A 118 8.25 -19.22 -9.01
N MET A 119 9.42 -18.73 -8.60
CA MET A 119 10.30 -19.46 -7.70
C MET A 119 9.67 -19.67 -6.33
N CYS A 120 8.94 -18.68 -5.80
CA CYS A 120 8.24 -18.79 -4.53
C CYS A 120 7.17 -19.87 -4.57
N ALA A 121 6.35 -19.89 -5.62
CA ALA A 121 5.31 -20.90 -5.81
C ALA A 121 5.88 -22.31 -5.96
N GLN A 122 7.06 -22.47 -6.56
CA GLN A 122 7.72 -23.76 -6.77
C GLN A 122 8.49 -24.24 -5.53
N LEU A 123 9.32 -23.40 -4.93
CA LEU A 123 10.26 -23.80 -3.88
C LEU A 123 9.66 -23.72 -2.48
N LEU A 124 8.71 -22.81 -2.28
CA LEU A 124 8.04 -22.55 -1.01
C LEU A 124 6.54 -22.84 -1.10
N SER A 125 6.14 -23.85 -1.88
CA SER A 125 4.76 -24.35 -1.91
C SER A 125 4.34 -24.89 -0.54
N GLN A 126 3.03 -25.05 -0.31
CA GLN A 126 2.55 -25.60 0.96
C GLN A 126 3.05 -27.03 1.18
N GLU A 127 3.04 -27.83 0.10
CA GLU A 127 3.52 -29.21 0.08
C GLU A 127 5.01 -29.27 0.41
N GLU A 128 5.82 -28.44 -0.25
CA GLU A 128 7.26 -28.43 -0.05
C GLU A 128 7.67 -27.93 1.34
N LEU A 129 7.03 -26.86 1.84
CA LEU A 129 7.30 -26.40 3.21
C LEU A 129 6.90 -27.47 4.24
N SER A 130 5.72 -28.08 4.08
CA SER A 130 5.24 -29.12 5.00
C SER A 130 6.18 -30.32 5.02
N ARG A 131 6.64 -30.77 3.84
CA ARG A 131 7.58 -31.89 3.70
C ARG A 131 8.91 -31.59 4.39
N LEU A 132 9.55 -30.46 4.06
CA LEU A 132 10.85 -30.09 4.63
C LEU A 132 10.79 -29.87 6.14
N ILE A 133 9.73 -29.23 6.64
CA ILE A 133 9.54 -29.03 8.09
C ILE A 133 9.31 -30.37 8.80
N GLY A 134 8.54 -31.29 8.21
CA GLY A 134 8.31 -32.63 8.76
C GLY A 134 9.59 -33.48 8.83
N GLU A 135 10.50 -33.30 7.87
CA GLU A 135 11.83 -33.92 7.84
C GLU A 135 12.84 -33.23 8.79
N GLY A 136 12.52 -32.05 9.32
CA GLY A 136 13.45 -31.23 10.11
C GLY A 136 14.51 -30.51 9.27
N SER A 137 14.35 -30.49 7.94
CA SER A 137 15.25 -29.88 6.95
C SER A 137 15.06 -28.35 6.85
N PHE A 138 15.26 -27.65 7.97
CA PHE A 138 15.03 -26.20 8.08
C PHE A 138 16.06 -25.36 7.30
N ASP A 139 17.28 -25.87 7.17
CA ASP A 139 18.34 -25.33 6.32
C ASP A 139 17.88 -25.26 4.85
N ALA A 140 17.29 -26.34 4.34
CA ALA A 140 16.78 -26.40 2.98
C ALA A 140 15.64 -25.40 2.71
N VAL A 141 14.78 -25.14 3.72
CA VAL A 141 13.76 -24.07 3.63
C VAL A 141 14.43 -22.70 3.52
N CYS A 142 15.47 -22.44 4.31
CA CYS A 142 16.20 -21.17 4.30
C CYS A 142 16.93 -20.95 2.97
N ASP A 143 17.57 -21.97 2.41
CA ASP A 143 18.23 -21.90 1.10
C ASP A 143 17.25 -21.59 -0.02
N ARG A 144 16.06 -22.20 0.03
CA ARG A 144 14.98 -21.90 -0.91
C ARG A 144 14.46 -20.47 -0.75
N ALA A 145 14.32 -19.99 0.49
CA ALA A 145 13.93 -18.61 0.76
C ALA A 145 14.95 -17.60 0.22
N ARG A 146 16.25 -17.87 0.37
CA ARG A 146 17.34 -17.07 -0.24
C ARG A 146 17.23 -17.07 -1.76
N HIS A 147 17.01 -18.22 -2.38
CA HIS A 147 16.87 -18.32 -3.83
C HIS A 147 15.65 -17.52 -4.36
N VAL A 148 14.52 -17.58 -3.64
CA VAL A 148 13.32 -16.81 -3.97
C VAL A 148 13.59 -15.30 -3.88
N GLU A 149 14.24 -14.84 -2.81
CA GLU A 149 14.62 -13.43 -2.66
C GLU A 149 15.53 -12.96 -3.80
N MET A 150 16.59 -13.73 -4.08
CA MET A 150 17.56 -13.39 -5.12
C MET A 150 16.90 -13.31 -6.51
N SER A 151 15.90 -14.15 -6.76
CA SER A 151 15.14 -14.17 -8.02
C SER A 151 14.25 -12.94 -8.20
N ALA A 152 13.67 -12.43 -7.11
CA ALA A 152 12.84 -11.23 -7.09
C ALA A 152 13.65 -9.94 -7.13
N ASN A 153 14.83 -9.93 -6.49
CA ASN A 153 15.73 -8.78 -6.34
C ASN A 153 15.04 -7.52 -5.78
N LEU A 154 14.10 -7.72 -4.85
CA LEU A 154 13.36 -6.65 -4.17
C LEU A 154 14.11 -6.02 -3.00
N LEU A 155 15.07 -6.76 -2.41
CA LEU A 155 15.94 -6.27 -1.36
C LEU A 155 17.19 -5.60 -1.94
N THR A 156 17.69 -4.59 -1.23
CA THR A 156 19.02 -4.04 -1.51
C THR A 156 20.12 -5.06 -1.18
N LYS A 157 21.33 -4.85 -1.71
CA LYS A 157 22.49 -5.71 -1.41
C LYS A 157 22.76 -5.83 0.10
N SER A 158 22.58 -4.74 0.85
CA SER A 158 22.77 -4.72 2.31
C SER A 158 21.68 -5.49 3.03
N GLU A 159 20.40 -5.31 2.67
CA GLU A 159 19.29 -6.05 3.25
C GLU A 159 19.39 -7.56 2.97
N ARG A 160 19.79 -7.93 1.76
CA ARG A 160 20.04 -9.33 1.40
C ARG A 160 21.10 -9.96 2.28
N LYS A 161 22.24 -9.29 2.45
CA LYS A 161 23.33 -9.79 3.30
C LYS A 161 22.81 -10.06 4.72
N VAL A 162 22.09 -9.09 5.29
CA VAL A 162 21.51 -9.21 6.65
C VAL A 162 20.51 -10.37 6.74
N LEU A 163 19.63 -10.55 5.76
CA LEU A 163 18.69 -11.69 5.73
C LEU A 163 19.45 -13.02 5.71
N HIS A 164 20.48 -13.14 4.86
CA HIS A 164 21.22 -14.38 4.69
C HIS A 164 21.96 -14.78 5.96
N GLU A 165 22.62 -13.81 6.62
CA GLU A 165 23.34 -13.99 7.87
C GLU A 165 22.40 -14.37 9.04
N ALA A 166 21.22 -13.77 9.11
CA ALA A 166 20.25 -14.01 10.18
C ALA A 166 19.68 -15.44 10.19
N ILE A 167 19.80 -16.19 9.10
CA ILE A 167 19.30 -17.57 8.95
C ILE A 167 20.44 -18.59 8.70
N GLU A 168 21.65 -18.29 9.18
CA GLU A 168 22.81 -19.21 9.14
C GLU A 168 22.74 -20.29 10.23
N LEU A 169 22.36 -19.91 11.46
CA LEU A 169 22.40 -20.81 12.61
C LEU A 169 21.21 -21.79 12.61
N PRO A 170 21.39 -23.06 12.99
CA PRO A 170 20.31 -24.05 12.98
C PRO A 170 19.06 -23.66 13.78
N ALA A 171 19.25 -23.00 14.94
CA ALA A 171 18.12 -22.51 15.75
C ALA A 171 17.34 -21.39 15.04
N CYS A 172 18.04 -20.48 14.36
CA CYS A 172 17.45 -19.40 13.58
C CYS A 172 16.73 -19.93 12.33
N GLN A 173 17.31 -20.93 11.65
CA GLN A 173 16.69 -21.60 10.52
C GLN A 173 15.35 -22.20 10.92
N LYS A 174 15.33 -23.01 11.99
CA LYS A 174 14.08 -23.60 12.50
C LYS A 174 13.02 -22.53 12.82
N LEU A 175 13.40 -21.47 13.55
CA LEU A 175 12.48 -20.38 13.89
C LEU A 175 11.91 -19.71 12.63
N PHE A 176 12.77 -19.36 11.68
CA PHE A 176 12.38 -18.72 10.43
C PHE A 176 11.46 -19.61 9.59
N SER A 177 11.83 -20.89 9.38
CA SER A 177 11.08 -21.83 8.55
C SER A 177 9.66 -22.06 9.06
N LEU A 178 9.50 -22.28 10.37
CA LEU A 178 8.19 -22.49 10.97
C LEU A 178 7.32 -21.24 10.85
N ALA A 179 7.88 -20.06 11.16
CA ALA A 179 7.13 -18.81 11.07
C ALA A 179 6.79 -18.44 9.62
N LEU A 180 7.65 -18.76 8.64
CA LEU A 180 7.39 -18.55 7.22
C LEU A 180 6.26 -19.45 6.72
N ALA A 181 6.22 -20.72 7.11
CA ALA A 181 5.14 -21.63 6.75
C ALA A 181 3.79 -21.16 7.34
N GLU A 182 3.78 -20.78 8.62
CA GLU A 182 2.61 -20.19 9.27
C GLU A 182 2.16 -18.90 8.59
N LEU A 183 3.08 -17.99 8.22
CA LEU A 183 2.75 -16.76 7.51
C LEU A 183 2.00 -17.04 6.20
N LEU A 184 2.52 -17.97 5.40
CA LEU A 184 2.05 -18.21 4.04
C LEU A 184 0.82 -19.12 3.95
N TYR A 185 0.69 -20.09 4.88
CA TYR A 185 -0.29 -21.18 4.79
C TYR A 185 -0.99 -21.52 6.11
N GLY A 186 -0.70 -20.83 7.21
CA GLY A 186 -1.39 -21.02 8.48
C GLY A 186 -2.89 -20.69 8.38
N THR A 187 -3.68 -21.29 9.27
CA THR A 187 -5.15 -21.21 9.25
C THR A 187 -5.72 -20.05 10.07
N GLU A 188 -4.92 -19.49 10.98
CA GLU A 188 -5.26 -18.30 11.79
C GLU A 188 -5.57 -17.08 10.92
N ALA A 189 -6.20 -16.05 11.47
CA ALA A 189 -6.45 -14.80 10.74
C ALA A 189 -5.13 -14.15 10.25
N GLU A 190 -5.16 -13.44 9.11
CA GLU A 190 -3.97 -12.82 8.52
C GLU A 190 -3.19 -11.94 9.51
N GLU A 191 -3.91 -11.14 10.31
CA GLU A 191 -3.32 -10.30 11.35
C GLU A 191 -2.51 -11.12 12.37
N ALA A 192 -3.03 -12.27 12.79
CA ALA A 192 -2.38 -13.13 13.76
C ALA A 192 -1.12 -13.78 13.18
N ARG A 193 -1.20 -14.30 11.95
CA ARG A 193 -0.06 -14.88 11.23
C ARG A 193 1.04 -13.83 10.97
N PHE A 194 0.65 -12.63 10.54
CA PHE A 194 1.59 -11.53 10.32
C PHE A 194 2.26 -11.10 11.62
N LYS A 195 1.51 -10.88 12.72
CA LYS A 195 2.08 -10.56 14.03
C LYS A 195 3.01 -11.65 14.57
N HIS A 196 2.68 -12.92 14.34
CA HIS A 196 3.58 -14.02 14.69
C HIS A 196 4.90 -13.91 13.92
N PHE A 197 4.84 -13.70 12.61
CA PHE A 197 6.03 -13.52 11.80
C PHE A 197 6.87 -12.30 12.23
N LEU A 198 6.24 -11.16 12.56
CA LEU A 198 6.95 -9.99 13.07
C LEU A 198 7.72 -10.26 14.37
N ARG A 199 7.14 -11.03 15.30
CA ARG A 199 7.85 -11.43 16.53
C ARG A 199 9.08 -12.27 16.20
N THR A 200 8.95 -13.21 15.26
CA THR A 200 10.08 -14.03 14.80
C THR A 200 11.16 -13.17 14.14
N LEU A 201 10.77 -12.22 13.27
CA LEU A 201 11.73 -11.28 12.69
C LEU A 201 12.42 -10.41 13.76
N GLY A 202 11.72 -10.03 14.82
CA GLY A 202 12.30 -9.34 15.97
C GLY A 202 13.42 -10.14 16.66
N ILE A 203 13.19 -11.45 16.87
CA ILE A 203 14.19 -12.37 17.43
C ILE A 203 15.41 -12.52 16.51
N LEU A 204 15.18 -12.52 15.19
CA LEU A 204 16.23 -12.65 14.17
C LEU A 204 16.92 -11.31 13.82
N GLU A 205 16.57 -10.22 14.52
CA GLU A 205 17.05 -8.85 14.23
C GLU A 205 16.71 -8.36 12.79
N LEU A 206 15.66 -8.93 12.19
CA LEU A 206 15.13 -8.62 10.86
C LEU A 206 13.89 -7.71 10.92
N ASN A 207 13.80 -6.83 11.92
CA ASN A 207 12.60 -6.04 12.19
C ASN A 207 12.45 -4.82 11.25
N LYS A 208 12.37 -5.07 9.93
CA LYS A 208 12.22 -4.05 8.87
C LYS A 208 11.16 -4.47 7.85
N TRP A 209 10.48 -3.47 7.29
CA TRP A 209 9.37 -3.64 6.36
C TRP A 209 9.64 -4.52 5.14
N PRO A 210 10.80 -4.42 4.46
CA PRO A 210 11.10 -5.28 3.33
C PRO A 210 11.04 -6.77 3.69
N PHE A 211 11.64 -7.17 4.82
CA PHE A 211 11.62 -8.55 5.30
C PHE A 211 10.20 -9.02 5.68
N ALA A 212 9.45 -8.15 6.37
CA ALA A 212 8.10 -8.46 6.84
C ALA A 212 7.09 -8.72 5.71
N THR A 213 7.30 -8.13 4.53
CA THR A 213 6.30 -8.14 3.44
C THR A 213 6.76 -8.88 2.18
N LEU A 214 8.04 -9.24 2.07
CA LEU A 214 8.63 -9.86 0.88
C LEU A 214 7.93 -11.17 0.49
N PHE A 215 7.91 -12.16 1.40
CA PHE A 215 7.47 -13.51 1.03
C PHE A 215 5.96 -13.57 0.78
N SER A 216 5.15 -12.89 1.58
CA SER A 216 3.70 -12.80 1.34
C SER A 216 3.38 -12.12 0.01
N PHE A 217 4.10 -11.05 -0.35
CA PHE A 217 3.94 -10.36 -1.64
C PHE A 217 4.28 -11.28 -2.81
N LEU A 218 5.40 -11.99 -2.74
CA LEU A 218 5.82 -12.90 -3.81
C LEU A 218 4.90 -14.13 -3.91
N ARG A 219 4.42 -14.66 -2.79
CA ARG A 219 3.57 -15.84 -2.81
C ARG A 219 2.13 -15.53 -3.22
N HIS A 220 1.61 -14.39 -2.78
CA HIS A 220 0.20 -14.02 -2.92
C HIS A 220 0.04 -12.60 -3.49
N PRO A 221 0.57 -12.32 -4.71
CA PRO A 221 0.57 -10.97 -5.29
C PRO A 221 -0.83 -10.44 -5.61
N GLN A 222 -1.88 -11.24 -5.47
CA GLN A 222 -3.26 -10.80 -5.65
C GLN A 222 -3.81 -10.05 -4.42
N GLN A 223 -3.21 -10.23 -3.24
CA GLN A 223 -3.75 -9.73 -1.97
C GLN A 223 -2.70 -9.10 -1.04
N SER A 224 -1.44 -9.54 -1.11
CA SER A 224 -0.39 -9.07 -0.22
C SER A 224 0.33 -7.86 -0.81
N ALA A 225 0.49 -6.79 -0.04
CA ALA A 225 1.27 -5.62 -0.44
C ALA A 225 2.75 -5.74 -0.04
N TYR A 226 3.66 -5.19 -0.86
CA TYR A 226 5.07 -5.02 -0.50
C TYR A 226 5.35 -3.60 0.00
N ILE A 227 6.13 -3.47 1.06
CA ILE A 227 6.46 -2.17 1.66
C ILE A 227 7.95 -1.87 1.46
N LYS A 228 8.21 -0.96 0.52
CA LYS A 228 9.47 -0.23 0.43
C LYS A 228 9.32 1.12 1.16
N PRO A 229 9.99 1.33 2.32
CA PRO A 229 9.74 2.45 3.22
C PRO A 229 9.59 3.83 2.58
N SER A 230 10.59 4.29 1.84
CA SER A 230 10.57 5.65 1.27
C SER A 230 9.52 5.78 0.15
N ALA A 231 9.38 4.75 -0.68
CA ALA A 231 8.43 4.78 -1.80
C ALA A 231 6.98 4.83 -1.30
N ILE A 232 6.62 4.01 -0.31
CA ILE A 232 5.24 4.00 0.20
C ILE A 232 4.89 5.28 0.95
N GLN A 233 5.83 5.86 1.70
CA GLN A 233 5.61 7.11 2.43
C GLN A 233 5.40 8.28 1.47
N ASN A 234 6.24 8.37 0.42
CA ASN A 234 6.11 9.40 -0.61
C ASN A 234 4.79 9.28 -1.37
N ALA A 235 4.42 8.06 -1.80
CA ALA A 235 3.16 7.84 -2.49
C ALA A 235 1.95 8.12 -1.59
N ALA A 236 1.97 7.67 -0.34
CA ALA A 236 0.92 7.94 0.63
C ALA A 236 0.74 9.44 0.88
N LYS A 237 1.85 10.20 0.98
CA LYS A 237 1.81 11.66 1.09
C LYS A 237 1.20 12.31 -0.16
N ALA A 238 1.68 11.94 -1.35
CA ALA A 238 1.18 12.47 -2.62
C ALA A 238 -0.33 12.21 -2.81
N LEU A 239 -0.79 11.01 -2.45
CA LEU A 239 -2.21 10.62 -2.52
C LEU A 239 -3.03 11.10 -1.31
N CYS A 240 -2.41 11.82 -0.36
CA CYS A 240 -3.03 12.23 0.91
C CYS A 240 -3.67 11.08 1.71
N TRP A 241 -3.11 9.87 1.61
CA TRP A 241 -3.58 8.67 2.30
C TRP A 241 -2.80 8.38 3.59
N ARG A 242 -3.51 8.19 4.69
CA ARG A 242 -2.93 7.93 6.01
C ARG A 242 -2.56 6.45 6.16
N ILE A 243 -1.26 6.18 6.19
CA ILE A 243 -0.71 4.84 6.41
C ILE A 243 -0.29 4.55 7.86
N ASN A 244 -0.41 5.52 8.79
CA ASN A 244 0.04 5.36 10.19
C ASN A 244 1.46 4.80 10.31
N TYR A 245 2.40 5.32 9.51
CA TYR A 245 3.72 4.72 9.35
C TYR A 245 4.52 4.68 10.66
N LYS A 246 5.18 3.56 10.91
CA LYS A 246 6.27 3.42 11.88
C LYS A 246 7.43 2.71 11.21
N PRO A 247 8.70 3.06 11.52
CA PRO A 247 9.85 2.33 10.99
C PRO A 247 9.82 0.83 11.37
N GLU A 248 9.38 0.55 12.59
CA GLU A 248 9.15 -0.81 13.08
C GLU A 248 7.85 -1.40 12.49
N PRO A 249 7.94 -2.54 11.78
CA PRO A 249 6.79 -3.27 11.25
C PRO A 249 5.69 -3.50 12.28
N ASN A 250 4.44 -3.26 11.88
CA ASN A 250 3.26 -3.49 12.71
C ASN A 250 2.00 -3.67 11.85
N TRP A 251 0.99 -4.34 12.38
CA TRP A 251 -0.24 -4.59 11.62
C TRP A 251 -0.97 -3.32 11.18
N LYS A 252 -1.08 -2.30 12.06
CA LYS A 252 -1.83 -1.07 11.77
C LYS A 252 -1.30 -0.32 10.55
N THR A 253 0.02 -0.27 10.38
CA THR A 253 0.63 0.30 9.19
C THR A 253 0.43 -0.60 7.97
N TYR A 254 0.63 -1.92 8.11
CA TYR A 254 0.48 -2.87 7.00
C TYR A 254 -0.93 -2.84 6.40
N ASP A 255 -1.95 -2.96 7.24
CA ASP A 255 -3.36 -2.92 6.87
C ASP A 255 -3.76 -1.59 6.20
N ALA A 256 -3.23 -0.46 6.69
CA ALA A 256 -3.46 0.84 6.06
C ALA A 256 -2.80 0.95 4.67
N VAL A 257 -1.65 0.30 4.46
CA VAL A 257 -1.01 0.19 3.14
C VAL A 257 -1.77 -0.77 2.23
N ALA A 258 -2.23 -1.92 2.72
CA ALA A 258 -3.04 -2.85 1.94
C ALA A 258 -4.33 -2.20 1.44
N ARG A 259 -4.98 -1.38 2.29
CA ARG A 259 -6.12 -0.56 1.86
C ARG A 259 -5.77 0.50 0.82
N LEU A 260 -4.57 1.10 0.88
CA LEU A 260 -4.08 2.03 -0.14
C LEU A 260 -3.90 1.31 -1.48
N TYR A 261 -3.26 0.14 -1.49
CA TYR A 261 -3.12 -0.71 -2.67
C TYR A 261 -4.48 -1.04 -3.28
N SER A 262 -5.43 -1.48 -2.45
CA SER A 262 -6.79 -1.76 -2.89
C SER A 262 -7.51 -0.51 -3.41
N TYR A 263 -7.30 0.66 -2.80
CA TYR A 263 -7.88 1.92 -3.26
C TYR A 263 -7.35 2.29 -4.64
N VAL A 264 -6.02 2.29 -4.82
CA VAL A 264 -5.37 2.55 -6.10
C VAL A 264 -5.85 1.56 -7.15
N ARG A 265 -5.83 0.25 -6.88
CA ARG A 265 -6.29 -0.78 -7.81
C ARG A 265 -7.72 -0.52 -8.29
N THR A 266 -8.65 -0.22 -7.38
CA THR A 266 -10.04 0.09 -7.75
C THR A 266 -10.13 1.30 -8.67
N ASN A 267 -9.42 2.39 -8.33
CA ASN A 267 -9.50 3.63 -9.13
C ASN A 267 -8.82 3.46 -10.49
N LEU A 268 -7.74 2.67 -10.58
CA LEU A 268 -7.14 2.33 -11.87
C LEU A 268 -8.15 1.62 -12.80
N LEU A 269 -8.89 0.64 -12.25
CA LEU A 269 -9.91 -0.09 -13.01
C LEU A 269 -11.06 0.82 -13.46
N GLU A 270 -11.51 1.73 -12.59
CA GLU A 270 -12.55 2.72 -12.89
C GLU A 270 -12.13 3.67 -14.03
N GLU A 271 -10.85 4.03 -14.07
CA GLU A 271 -10.23 4.86 -15.12
C GLU A 271 -9.82 4.05 -16.37
N GLY A 272 -10.15 2.75 -16.44
CA GLY A 272 -9.91 1.88 -17.59
C GLY A 272 -8.49 1.30 -17.70
N LEU A 273 -7.63 1.51 -16.71
CA LEU A 273 -6.30 0.91 -16.65
C LEU A 273 -6.33 -0.39 -15.84
N MET A 274 -5.95 -1.52 -16.44
CA MET A 274 -6.20 -2.85 -15.90
C MET A 274 -4.94 -3.50 -15.27
N PRO A 275 -4.64 -3.28 -13.97
CA PRO A 275 -3.53 -3.98 -13.31
C PRO A 275 -3.86 -5.48 -13.14
N ARG A 276 -2.89 -6.34 -13.46
CA ARG A 276 -3.04 -7.81 -13.38
C ARG A 276 -3.04 -8.32 -11.94
N ASP A 277 -2.33 -7.63 -11.06
CA ASP A 277 -2.12 -7.99 -9.66
C ASP A 277 -1.52 -6.80 -8.88
N LEU A 278 -1.13 -7.01 -7.62
CA LEU A 278 -0.49 -5.99 -6.81
C LEU A 278 0.98 -5.75 -7.18
N ILE A 279 1.60 -6.51 -8.09
CA ILE A 279 2.91 -6.15 -8.66
C ILE A 279 2.73 -4.92 -9.56
N ASP A 280 1.70 -4.91 -10.40
CA ASP A 280 1.38 -3.74 -11.24
C ASP A 280 1.04 -2.52 -10.37
N VAL A 281 0.22 -2.71 -9.34
CA VAL A 281 -0.17 -1.65 -8.41
C VAL A 281 1.03 -1.12 -7.62
N GLN A 282 1.92 -2.01 -7.15
CA GLN A 282 3.15 -1.63 -6.47
C GLN A 282 4.02 -0.75 -7.37
N ALA A 283 4.21 -1.13 -8.64
CA ALA A 283 5.03 -0.39 -9.57
C ALA A 283 4.43 0.99 -9.89
N PHE A 284 3.10 1.05 -10.07
CA PHE A 284 2.36 2.31 -10.24
C PHE A 284 2.50 3.22 -9.00
N ILE A 285 2.28 2.71 -7.79
CA ILE A 285 2.46 3.48 -6.55
C ILE A 285 3.88 4.06 -6.46
N TRP A 286 4.89 3.30 -6.89
CA TRP A 286 6.28 3.77 -6.87
C TRP A 286 6.58 4.82 -7.94
N SER A 287 5.87 4.83 -9.07
CA SER A 287 6.00 5.92 -10.05
C SER A 287 5.37 7.21 -9.54
N VAL A 288 4.27 7.12 -8.78
CA VAL A 288 3.67 8.30 -8.10
C VAL A 288 4.64 8.91 -7.08
N ALA A 289 5.47 8.08 -6.44
CA ALA A 289 6.47 8.53 -5.47
C ALA A 289 7.67 9.28 -6.10
N GLN A 290 7.82 9.25 -7.42
CA GLN A 290 8.90 9.92 -8.15
C GLN A 290 8.37 11.27 -8.65
N LYS A 291 9.04 12.37 -8.26
CA LYS A 291 8.77 13.71 -8.80
C LYS A 291 9.32 13.82 -10.21
#